data_AF-A0A836MF20-F1
#
_entry.id   AF-A0A836MF20-F1
#
_cell.length_a   1.000
_cell.length_b   1.000
_cell.length_c   1.000
_cell.angle_alpha   90.00
_cell.angle_beta   90.00
_cell.angle_gamma   90.00
#
_symmetry.space_group_name_H-M   'P 1'
#
loop_
_entity.id
_entity.type
_entity.pdbx_description
1 polymer ?
#
loop_
_entity_poly.entity_id
_entity_poly.type
_entity_poly.pdbx_seq_one_letter_code
_entity_poly.pdbx_strand_id
1 'polypeptide(L)'
;MSQLIRTLKSHIRDEVIKKGGWVNSHAHADRAFTMTPEKIKIYQNANLQQKWDLVDEVKRNSSVEDYYRRFSQAIELMISQGVTAFGTFVDIDQVCEDRAILAAHKAREVYKNDIILRFANQTLKGVIEPNARKWFDIGSEMVDMIGGLPYRDELDYGKGLEAMDILMDTAKSQGKMLHVHVDQFNNPKEKETEQLCDKAVEHGMQGRVVAIHGISIGAHPREYRQMLYKKMKAVDMMMIACPMAWIDSPRKDEVLPFHNALTPADEMIPEGITVAIGTDNICDYMVPLCEGDMWQELSLLSAGCRFTNLEEMANIASVNGRKVLGLI
;
A
#
# COMPACT_ATOMS: atom_id res chain seq x y z
N MET A 1 -21.13 34.77 10.36
CA MET A 1 -21.99 33.64 10.74
C MET A 1 -21.09 32.44 10.93
N SER A 2 -20.95 31.89 12.14
CA SER A 2 -20.16 30.67 12.32
C SER A 2 -20.89 29.52 11.61
N GLN A 3 -20.23 28.91 10.62
CA GLN A 3 -20.69 27.64 10.09
C GLN A 3 -20.55 26.62 11.23
N LEU A 4 -21.67 26.16 11.78
CA LEU A 4 -21.70 25.02 12.69
C LEU A 4 -21.12 23.81 11.94
N ILE A 5 -19.90 23.43 12.26
CA ILE A 5 -19.29 22.17 11.80
C ILE A 5 -20.09 21.03 12.42
N ARG A 6 -20.70 20.16 11.60
CA ARG A 6 -21.50 19.02 12.12
C ARG A 6 -20.60 18.00 12.83
N THR A 7 -19.47 17.63 12.20
CA THR A 7 -18.40 16.81 12.78
C THR A 7 -17.06 17.13 12.11
N LEU A 8 -15.92 16.78 12.74
CA LEU A 8 -14.61 16.87 12.07
C LEU A 8 -14.55 16.03 10.79
N LYS A 9 -15.24 14.88 10.75
CA LYS A 9 -15.42 14.06 9.52
C LYS A 9 -16.00 14.89 8.38
N SER A 10 -17.09 15.64 8.63
CA SER A 10 -17.70 16.46 7.59
C SER A 10 -16.77 17.56 7.09
N HIS A 11 -16.04 18.23 8.00
CA HIS A 11 -15.10 19.29 7.63
C HIS A 11 -13.96 18.76 6.76
N ILE A 12 -13.29 17.68 7.19
CA ILE A 12 -12.19 17.08 6.43
C ILE A 12 -12.66 16.59 5.07
N ARG A 13 -13.83 15.95 4.99
CA ARG A 13 -14.40 15.51 3.72
C ARG A 13 -14.59 16.69 2.75
N ASP A 14 -15.11 17.80 3.23
CA ASP A 14 -15.34 18.98 2.39
C ASP A 14 -14.00 19.59 1.90
N GLU A 15 -12.96 19.60 2.74
CA GLU A 15 -11.60 20.01 2.33
C GLU A 15 -10.97 19.05 1.32
N VAL A 16 -11.14 17.74 1.50
CA VAL A 16 -10.70 16.72 0.53
C VAL A 16 -11.38 16.93 -0.83
N ILE A 17 -12.69 17.22 -0.85
CA ILE A 17 -13.44 17.52 -2.09
C ILE A 17 -12.87 18.76 -2.78
N LYS A 18 -12.60 19.85 -2.05
CA LYS A 18 -11.98 21.06 -2.62
C LYS A 18 -10.61 20.79 -3.22
N LYS A 19 -9.86 19.84 -2.67
CA LYS A 19 -8.55 19.38 -3.14
C LYS A 19 -8.62 18.32 -4.25
N GLY A 20 -9.80 18.11 -4.84
CA GLY A 20 -10.00 17.20 -5.98
C GLY A 20 -10.59 15.84 -5.62
N GLY A 21 -10.99 15.60 -4.37
CA GLY A 21 -11.61 14.35 -3.93
C GLY A 21 -10.61 13.35 -3.33
N TRP A 22 -11.17 12.29 -2.74
CA TRP A 22 -10.40 11.26 -2.03
C TRP A 22 -9.48 10.50 -2.99
N VAL A 23 -8.36 10.01 -2.45
CA VAL A 23 -7.44 9.12 -3.15
C VAL A 23 -7.10 7.93 -2.27
N ASN A 24 -7.39 6.74 -2.77
CA ASN A 24 -6.88 5.50 -2.19
C ASN A 24 -5.60 5.13 -2.93
N SER A 25 -4.45 5.24 -2.27
CA SER A 25 -3.15 5.14 -2.94
C SER A 25 -2.62 3.71 -3.00
N HIS A 26 -3.22 2.80 -2.24
CA HIS A 26 -2.77 1.41 -2.13
C HIS A 26 -3.90 0.49 -1.70
N ALA A 27 -4.13 -0.57 -2.47
CA ALA A 27 -5.02 -1.67 -2.12
C ALA A 27 -4.69 -2.95 -2.88
N HIS A 28 -5.36 -4.05 -2.53
CA HIS A 28 -5.37 -5.33 -3.26
C HIS A 28 -6.78 -5.68 -3.73
N ALA A 29 -7.28 -4.96 -4.74
CA ALA A 29 -8.64 -5.11 -5.25
C ALA A 29 -8.88 -6.46 -5.96
N ASP A 30 -7.82 -7.08 -6.47
CA ASP A 30 -7.82 -8.39 -7.08
C ASP A 30 -8.22 -9.50 -6.10
N ARG A 31 -8.02 -9.32 -4.79
CA ARG A 31 -8.42 -10.27 -3.73
C ARG A 31 -9.42 -9.68 -2.74
N ALA A 32 -9.96 -8.49 -2.99
CA ALA A 32 -10.97 -7.89 -2.15
C ALA A 32 -12.23 -8.77 -2.03
N PHE A 33 -12.89 -8.69 -0.88
CA PHE A 33 -14.17 -9.35 -0.58
C PHE A 33 -14.14 -10.88 -0.65
N THR A 34 -12.99 -11.51 -0.45
CA THR A 34 -12.89 -12.98 -0.42
C THR A 34 -13.26 -13.57 0.95
N MET A 35 -13.31 -12.73 2.00
CA MET A 35 -13.76 -13.13 3.33
C MET A 35 -15.28 -13.24 3.39
N THR A 36 -15.77 -14.20 4.19
CA THR A 36 -17.21 -14.37 4.48
C THR A 36 -17.38 -14.76 5.95
N PRO A 37 -18.57 -14.58 6.55
CA PRO A 37 -18.83 -15.00 7.93
C PRO A 37 -18.50 -16.48 8.19
N GLU A 38 -18.72 -17.36 7.22
CA GLU A 38 -18.43 -18.79 7.33
C GLU A 38 -16.92 -19.08 7.38
N LYS A 39 -16.12 -18.20 6.75
CA LYS A 39 -14.67 -18.32 6.62
C LYS A 39 -13.88 -17.61 7.72
N ILE A 40 -14.52 -16.84 8.60
CA ILE A 40 -13.82 -16.05 9.64
C ILE A 40 -13.00 -16.92 10.60
N LYS A 41 -13.45 -18.16 10.86
CA LYS A 41 -12.72 -19.13 11.68
C LYS A 41 -11.35 -19.46 11.12
N ILE A 42 -11.16 -19.31 9.80
CA ILE A 42 -9.86 -19.53 9.16
C ILE A 42 -8.88 -18.45 9.61
N TYR A 43 -9.28 -17.18 9.56
CA TYR A 43 -8.45 -16.06 10.02
C TYR A 43 -8.04 -16.21 11.49
N GLN A 44 -8.94 -16.70 12.35
CA GLN A 44 -8.67 -16.88 13.79
C GLN A 44 -7.60 -17.93 14.10
N ASN A 45 -7.46 -18.94 13.24
CA ASN A 45 -6.60 -20.10 13.50
C ASN A 45 -5.35 -20.14 12.60
N ALA A 46 -5.33 -19.36 11.51
CA ALA A 46 -4.26 -19.36 10.53
C ALA A 46 -3.14 -18.38 10.91
N ASN A 47 -1.89 -18.87 10.88
CA ASN A 47 -0.71 -18.01 10.88
C ASN A 47 -0.51 -17.34 9.50
N LEU A 48 0.46 -16.42 9.39
CA LEU A 48 0.70 -15.65 8.16
C LEU A 48 0.99 -16.54 6.95
N GLN A 49 1.77 -17.61 7.12
CA GLN A 49 2.07 -18.54 6.03
C GLN A 49 0.81 -19.27 5.54
N GLN A 50 -0.03 -19.73 6.46
CA GLN A 50 -1.31 -20.37 6.12
C GLN A 50 -2.27 -19.39 5.43
N LYS A 51 -2.22 -18.10 5.79
CA LYS A 51 -2.96 -17.05 5.07
C LYS A 51 -2.48 -16.91 3.62
N TRP A 52 -1.18 -16.98 3.37
CA TRP A 52 -0.65 -16.97 2.00
C TRP A 52 -1.10 -18.18 1.18
N ASP A 53 -1.16 -19.37 1.78
CA ASP A 53 -1.64 -20.57 1.10
C ASP A 53 -3.12 -20.44 0.68
N LEU A 54 -3.95 -19.79 1.50
CA LEU A 54 -5.35 -19.49 1.18
C LEU A 54 -5.48 -18.48 0.05
N VAL A 55 -4.62 -17.46 0.03
CA VAL A 55 -4.55 -16.51 -1.09
C VAL A 55 -4.20 -17.26 -2.38
N ASP A 56 -3.23 -18.18 -2.35
CA ASP A 56 -2.90 -19.03 -3.49
C ASP A 56 -4.06 -19.93 -3.94
N GLU A 57 -4.86 -20.44 -2.99
CA GLU A 57 -6.09 -21.19 -3.32
C GLU A 57 -7.12 -20.32 -4.05
N VAL A 58 -7.36 -19.11 -3.56
CA VAL A 58 -8.24 -18.13 -4.22
C VAL A 58 -7.73 -17.84 -5.63
N LYS A 59 -6.43 -17.57 -5.79
CA LYS A 59 -5.79 -17.30 -7.09
C LYS A 59 -5.98 -18.42 -8.10
N ARG A 60 -5.74 -19.66 -7.67
CA ARG A 60 -5.81 -20.84 -8.53
C ARG A 60 -7.22 -21.09 -9.04
N ASN A 61 -8.22 -20.82 -8.20
CA ASN A 61 -9.63 -21.09 -8.50
C ASN A 61 -10.36 -19.89 -9.13
N SER A 62 -9.73 -18.73 -9.23
CA SER A 62 -10.34 -17.53 -9.79
C SER A 62 -10.17 -17.46 -11.31
N SER A 63 -11.28 -17.31 -12.01
CA SER A 63 -11.30 -16.92 -13.43
C SER A 63 -11.10 -15.42 -13.61
N VAL A 64 -10.84 -14.97 -14.85
CA VAL A 64 -10.80 -13.54 -15.21
C VAL A 64 -12.10 -12.84 -14.81
N GLU A 65 -13.26 -13.49 -14.95
CA GLU A 65 -14.54 -12.89 -14.56
C GLU A 65 -14.70 -12.77 -13.03
N ASP A 66 -14.14 -13.70 -12.25
CA ASP A 66 -14.17 -13.62 -10.79
C ASP A 66 -13.28 -12.48 -10.27
N TYR A 67 -12.12 -12.27 -10.90
CA TYR A 67 -11.31 -11.07 -10.65
C TYR A 67 -12.05 -9.80 -11.06
N TYR A 68 -12.66 -9.77 -12.24
CA TYR A 68 -13.36 -8.59 -12.76
C TYR A 68 -14.50 -8.16 -11.82
N ARG A 69 -15.27 -9.11 -11.27
CA ARG A 69 -16.32 -8.82 -10.29
C ARG A 69 -15.76 -8.18 -9.01
N ARG A 70 -14.64 -8.68 -8.49
CA ARG A 70 -13.99 -8.11 -7.30
C ARG A 70 -13.44 -6.71 -7.54
N PHE A 71 -12.76 -6.50 -8.68
CA PHE A 71 -12.34 -5.16 -9.10
C PHE A 71 -13.52 -4.21 -9.21
N SER A 72 -14.59 -4.62 -9.91
CA SER A 72 -15.80 -3.81 -10.08
C SER A 72 -16.40 -3.41 -8.73
N GLN A 73 -16.55 -4.37 -7.81
CA GLN A 73 -17.07 -4.11 -6.47
C GLN A 73 -16.18 -3.14 -5.67
N ALA A 74 -14.85 -3.31 -5.73
CA ALA A 74 -13.92 -2.42 -5.05
C ALA A 74 -13.94 -1.00 -5.65
N ILE A 75 -13.98 -0.89 -6.98
CA ILE A 75 -14.04 0.39 -7.70
C ILE A 75 -15.35 1.12 -7.40
N GLU A 76 -16.50 0.43 -7.46
CA GLU A 76 -17.80 1.01 -7.12
C GLU A 76 -17.85 1.49 -5.67
N LEU A 77 -17.25 0.73 -4.75
CA LEU A 77 -17.11 1.15 -3.35
C LEU A 77 -16.26 2.43 -3.24
N MET A 78 -15.14 2.53 -3.96
CA MET A 78 -14.31 3.74 -3.99
C MET A 78 -15.11 4.95 -4.53
N ILE A 79 -15.79 4.77 -5.67
CA ILE A 79 -16.63 5.82 -6.29
C ILE A 79 -17.72 6.30 -5.32
N SER A 80 -18.37 5.39 -4.58
CA SER A 80 -19.43 5.74 -3.63
C SER A 80 -18.98 6.66 -2.49
N GLN A 81 -17.67 6.66 -2.20
CA GLN A 81 -17.05 7.50 -1.17
C GLN A 81 -16.52 8.84 -1.73
N GLY A 82 -16.60 9.06 -3.04
CA GLY A 82 -16.01 10.22 -3.70
C GLY A 82 -14.50 10.10 -3.94
N VAL A 83 -14.00 8.86 -4.05
CA VAL A 83 -12.63 8.60 -4.49
C VAL A 83 -12.53 8.89 -5.99
N THR A 84 -11.46 9.59 -6.36
CA THR A 84 -11.23 10.10 -7.72
C THR A 84 -9.99 9.51 -8.36
N ALA A 85 -9.08 8.95 -7.56
CA ALA A 85 -7.97 8.13 -8.01
C ALA A 85 -7.79 6.92 -7.08
N PHE A 86 -7.53 5.75 -7.68
CA PHE A 86 -7.37 4.49 -6.97
C PHE A 86 -6.16 3.72 -7.48
N GLY A 87 -5.15 3.59 -6.62
CA GLY A 87 -3.98 2.75 -6.82
C GLY A 87 -4.18 1.37 -6.21
N THR A 88 -3.96 0.32 -6.99
CA THR A 88 -4.08 -1.06 -6.50
C THR A 88 -3.00 -1.96 -7.07
N PHE A 89 -2.46 -2.82 -6.20
CA PHE A 89 -1.57 -3.90 -6.53
C PHE A 89 -2.39 -5.09 -7.07
N VAL A 90 -1.88 -5.69 -8.13
CA VAL A 90 -2.53 -6.79 -8.86
C VAL A 90 -1.56 -7.96 -8.91
N ASP A 91 -2.01 -9.12 -8.46
CA ASP A 91 -1.27 -10.37 -8.54
C ASP A 91 -1.01 -10.77 -10.01
N ILE A 92 0.27 -10.96 -10.35
CA ILE A 92 0.74 -11.47 -11.64
C ILE A 92 1.88 -12.43 -11.33
N ASP A 93 1.56 -13.72 -11.29
CA ASP A 93 2.50 -14.76 -10.84
C ASP A 93 2.18 -16.12 -11.45
N GLN A 94 2.97 -17.12 -11.12
CA GLN A 94 2.80 -18.49 -11.61
C GLN A 94 1.49 -19.20 -11.19
N VAL A 95 0.69 -18.62 -10.29
CA VAL A 95 -0.56 -19.21 -9.79
C VAL A 95 -1.75 -18.63 -10.56
N CYS A 96 -1.82 -17.31 -10.64
CA CYS A 96 -2.90 -16.59 -11.33
C CYS A 96 -2.58 -16.24 -12.78
N GLU A 97 -1.31 -16.39 -13.19
CA GLU A 97 -0.81 -16.02 -14.51
C GLU A 97 -1.12 -14.55 -14.79
N ASP A 98 -1.70 -14.21 -15.93
CA ASP A 98 -2.15 -12.87 -16.29
C ASP A 98 -3.64 -12.63 -16.01
N ARG A 99 -4.35 -13.60 -15.42
CA ARG A 99 -5.82 -13.54 -15.29
C ARG A 99 -6.31 -12.32 -14.52
N ALA A 100 -5.64 -11.97 -13.43
CA ALA A 100 -6.03 -10.84 -12.59
C ALA A 100 -5.80 -9.49 -13.28
N ILE A 101 -4.65 -9.31 -13.96
CA ILE A 101 -4.34 -8.06 -14.65
C ILE A 101 -5.19 -7.85 -15.91
N LEU A 102 -5.55 -8.93 -16.63
CA LEU A 102 -6.52 -8.85 -17.73
C LEU A 102 -7.90 -8.38 -17.22
N ALA A 103 -8.33 -8.87 -16.05
CA ALA A 103 -9.55 -8.43 -15.41
C ALA A 103 -9.49 -6.97 -14.93
N ALA A 104 -8.36 -6.54 -14.38
CA ALA A 104 -8.12 -5.17 -13.96
C ALA A 104 -8.24 -4.19 -15.14
N HIS A 105 -7.63 -4.54 -16.29
CA HIS A 105 -7.74 -3.74 -17.51
C HIS A 105 -9.17 -3.69 -18.06
N LYS A 106 -9.89 -4.81 -18.01
CA LYS A 106 -11.31 -4.84 -18.36
C LYS A 106 -12.13 -3.90 -17.47
N ALA A 107 -11.89 -3.92 -16.16
CA ALA A 107 -12.55 -2.99 -15.22
C ALA A 107 -12.17 -1.53 -15.50
N ARG A 108 -10.88 -1.25 -15.73
CA ARG A 108 -10.40 0.09 -16.08
C ARG A 108 -11.13 0.68 -17.28
N GLU A 109 -11.35 -0.10 -18.33
CA GLU A 109 -12.06 0.37 -19.52
C GLU A 109 -13.53 0.75 -19.22
N VAL A 110 -14.20 0.00 -18.34
CA VAL A 110 -15.59 0.26 -17.94
C VAL A 110 -15.71 1.53 -17.10
N TYR A 111 -14.82 1.74 -16.13
CA TYR A 111 -14.91 2.84 -15.16
C TYR A 111 -14.01 4.05 -15.49
N LYS A 112 -13.36 4.10 -16.67
CA LYS A 112 -12.38 5.15 -17.02
C LYS A 112 -12.91 6.58 -16.98
N ASN A 113 -14.22 6.76 -17.07
CA ASN A 113 -14.86 8.08 -17.04
C ASN A 113 -15.25 8.50 -15.61
N ASP A 114 -15.24 7.57 -14.65
CA ASP A 114 -15.71 7.78 -13.28
C ASP A 114 -14.55 7.93 -12.29
N ILE A 115 -13.44 7.22 -12.50
CA ILE A 115 -12.28 7.18 -11.60
C ILE A 115 -10.98 6.92 -12.35
N ILE A 116 -9.88 7.52 -11.88
CA ILE A 116 -8.54 7.22 -12.40
C ILE A 116 -7.98 5.98 -11.70
N LEU A 117 -7.69 4.93 -12.45
CA LEU A 117 -7.05 3.72 -11.92
C LEU A 117 -5.55 3.71 -12.21
N ARG A 118 -4.77 3.23 -11.23
CA ARG A 118 -3.34 2.93 -11.36
C ARG A 118 -3.06 1.53 -10.85
N PHE A 119 -2.44 0.71 -11.69
CA PHE A 119 -2.08 -0.65 -11.33
C PHE A 119 -0.60 -0.77 -11.03
N ALA A 120 -0.27 -1.55 -10.01
CA ALA A 120 1.09 -2.02 -9.73
C ALA A 120 1.10 -3.56 -9.71
N ASN A 121 2.22 -4.18 -10.06
CA ASN A 121 2.36 -5.63 -9.98
C ASN A 121 2.63 -6.04 -8.52
N GLN A 122 2.02 -7.13 -8.06
CA GLN A 122 2.30 -7.70 -6.74
C GLN A 122 3.29 -8.86 -6.84
N THR A 123 4.36 -8.83 -6.03
CA THR A 123 5.49 -9.77 -6.12
C THR A 123 5.54 -10.75 -4.95
N LEU A 124 4.42 -11.40 -4.61
CA LEU A 124 4.34 -12.37 -3.51
C LEU A 124 5.19 -13.63 -3.72
N LYS A 125 5.68 -13.86 -4.94
CA LYS A 125 6.61 -14.96 -5.28
C LYS A 125 8.06 -14.50 -5.47
N GLY A 126 8.36 -13.23 -5.16
CA GLY A 126 9.66 -12.61 -5.37
C GLY A 126 9.87 -12.14 -6.81
N VAL A 127 11.09 -11.69 -7.12
CA VAL A 127 11.49 -11.22 -8.46
C VAL A 127 12.79 -11.84 -8.97
N ILE A 128 13.44 -12.70 -8.20
CA ILE A 128 14.77 -13.25 -8.55
C ILE A 128 14.65 -14.61 -9.25
N GLU A 129 13.92 -15.56 -8.65
CA GLU A 129 13.86 -16.93 -9.17
C GLU A 129 13.26 -16.98 -10.58
N PRO A 130 13.73 -17.86 -11.48
CA PRO A 130 13.43 -17.78 -12.92
C PRO A 130 11.95 -17.67 -13.27
N ASN A 131 11.07 -18.41 -12.57
CA ASN A 131 9.63 -18.35 -12.84
C ASN A 131 8.98 -17.09 -12.25
N ALA A 132 9.42 -16.66 -11.07
CA ALA A 132 8.96 -15.41 -10.46
C ALA A 132 9.41 -14.21 -11.31
N ARG A 133 10.68 -14.19 -11.73
CA ARG A 133 11.25 -13.20 -12.64
C ARG A 133 10.49 -13.11 -13.95
N LYS A 134 10.18 -14.25 -14.58
CA LYS A 134 9.39 -14.30 -15.82
C LYS A 134 8.04 -13.57 -15.67
N TRP A 135 7.28 -13.88 -14.61
CA TRP A 135 5.98 -13.25 -14.39
C TRP A 135 6.08 -11.79 -13.95
N PHE A 136 7.12 -11.43 -13.19
CA PHE A 136 7.44 -10.04 -12.89
C PHE A 136 7.72 -9.24 -14.17
N ASP A 137 8.56 -9.75 -15.07
CA ASP A 137 8.90 -9.05 -16.32
C ASP A 137 7.63 -8.83 -17.18
N ILE A 138 6.80 -9.86 -17.37
CA ILE A 138 5.50 -9.75 -18.06
C ILE A 138 4.59 -8.72 -17.36
N GLY A 139 4.43 -8.86 -16.05
CA GLY A 139 3.55 -8.01 -15.26
C GLY A 139 3.97 -6.55 -15.29
N SER A 140 5.27 -6.29 -15.24
CA SER A 140 5.86 -4.94 -15.27
C SER A 140 5.43 -4.17 -16.52
N GLU A 141 5.31 -4.83 -17.68
CA GLU A 141 4.87 -4.19 -18.93
C GLU A 141 3.37 -3.85 -18.92
N MET A 142 2.58 -4.57 -18.12
CA MET A 142 1.11 -4.45 -18.09
C MET A 142 0.57 -3.48 -17.04
N VAL A 143 1.43 -2.92 -16.18
CA VAL A 143 1.05 -2.06 -15.05
C VAL A 143 1.53 -0.62 -15.22
N ASP A 144 0.92 0.32 -14.49
CA ASP A 144 1.25 1.76 -14.58
C ASP A 144 2.42 2.14 -13.65
N MET A 145 2.63 1.35 -12.59
CA MET A 145 3.67 1.54 -11.57
C MET A 145 4.35 0.19 -11.31
N ILE A 146 5.65 0.19 -11.02
CA ILE A 146 6.33 -1.04 -10.59
C ILE A 146 6.04 -1.25 -9.11
N GLY A 147 5.52 -2.41 -8.76
CA GLY A 147 5.29 -2.83 -7.39
C GLY A 147 6.32 -3.87 -6.94
N GLY A 148 6.62 -3.90 -5.64
CA GLY A 148 7.56 -4.88 -5.08
C GLY A 148 7.34 -5.20 -3.60
N LEU A 149 7.81 -6.39 -3.22
CA LEU A 149 7.94 -6.91 -1.86
C LEU A 149 9.31 -7.60 -1.71
N PRO A 150 10.41 -6.84 -1.52
CA PRO A 150 11.76 -7.38 -1.41
C PRO A 150 11.93 -8.37 -0.24
N TYR A 151 11.10 -8.20 0.81
CA TYR A 151 11.08 -9.11 1.94
C TYR A 151 10.81 -10.57 1.53
N ARG A 152 10.11 -10.81 0.41
CA ARG A 152 9.89 -12.17 -0.08
C ARG A 152 11.20 -12.85 -0.47
N ASP A 153 12.02 -12.19 -1.28
CA ASP A 153 13.33 -12.71 -1.69
C ASP A 153 14.35 -12.71 -0.54
N GLU A 154 14.21 -11.79 0.43
CA GLU A 154 14.98 -11.82 1.68
C GLU A 154 14.66 -13.05 2.52
N LEU A 155 13.37 -13.34 2.74
CA LEU A 155 12.92 -14.47 3.53
C LEU A 155 13.34 -15.81 2.91
N ASP A 156 13.17 -15.96 1.60
CA ASP A 156 13.44 -17.21 0.92
C ASP A 156 14.94 -17.44 0.65
N TYR A 157 15.70 -16.37 0.38
CA TYR A 157 17.07 -16.48 -0.17
C TYR A 157 18.11 -15.54 0.46
N GLY A 158 17.73 -14.62 1.36
CA GLY A 158 18.62 -13.58 1.88
C GLY A 158 19.06 -12.57 0.82
N LYS A 159 18.19 -12.30 -0.16
CA LYS A 159 18.48 -11.52 -1.36
C LYS A 159 17.59 -10.28 -1.54
N GLY A 160 17.09 -9.69 -0.46
CA GLY A 160 16.21 -8.53 -0.52
C GLY A 160 16.83 -7.33 -1.25
N LEU A 161 18.13 -7.09 -1.07
CA LEU A 161 18.85 -6.01 -1.77
C LEU A 161 18.96 -6.24 -3.28
N GLU A 162 19.18 -7.48 -3.71
CA GLU A 162 19.21 -7.85 -5.14
C GLU A 162 17.81 -7.69 -5.76
N ALA A 163 16.75 -8.04 -5.02
CA ALA A 163 15.39 -7.78 -5.44
C ALA A 163 15.11 -6.27 -5.59
N MET A 164 15.58 -5.43 -4.66
CA MET A 164 15.48 -3.98 -4.79
C MET A 164 16.20 -3.45 -6.03
N ASP A 165 17.38 -3.99 -6.38
CA ASP A 165 18.10 -3.62 -7.60
C ASP A 165 17.27 -3.91 -8.86
N ILE A 166 16.68 -5.10 -8.96
CA ILE A 166 15.81 -5.49 -10.09
C ILE A 166 14.60 -4.55 -10.21
N LEU A 167 13.97 -4.24 -9.08
CA LEU A 167 12.81 -3.34 -9.04
C LEU A 167 13.17 -1.91 -9.48
N MET A 168 14.29 -1.38 -9.00
CA MET A 168 14.78 -0.05 -9.36
C MET A 168 15.12 0.04 -10.86
N ASP A 169 15.89 -0.92 -11.37
CA ASP A 169 16.28 -0.95 -12.79
C ASP A 169 15.06 -1.07 -13.71
N THR A 170 14.07 -1.88 -13.33
CA THR A 170 12.83 -2.05 -14.10
C THR A 170 12.02 -0.76 -14.11
N ALA A 171 11.79 -0.14 -12.95
CA ALA A 171 11.06 1.12 -12.85
C ALA A 171 11.76 2.24 -13.64
N LYS A 172 13.09 2.32 -13.54
CA LYS A 172 13.91 3.31 -14.25
C LYS A 172 13.82 3.12 -15.76
N SER A 173 14.03 1.90 -16.26
CA SER A 173 14.03 1.59 -17.69
C SER A 173 12.67 1.81 -18.34
N GLN A 174 11.58 1.57 -17.61
CA GLN A 174 10.21 1.80 -18.09
C GLN A 174 9.67 3.19 -17.80
N GLY A 175 10.41 4.04 -17.09
CA GLY A 175 9.98 5.40 -16.73
C GLY A 175 8.78 5.44 -15.79
N LYS A 176 8.63 4.43 -14.92
CA LYS A 176 7.49 4.28 -14.00
C LYS A 176 7.87 4.65 -12.56
N MET A 177 6.87 4.99 -11.76
CA MET A 177 7.01 5.06 -10.30
C MET A 177 7.31 3.67 -9.73
N LEU A 178 8.06 3.61 -8.63
CA LEU A 178 8.33 2.39 -7.89
C LEU A 178 7.65 2.43 -6.52
N HIS A 179 6.81 1.43 -6.23
CA HIS A 179 6.08 1.27 -4.98
C HIS A 179 6.52 -0.02 -4.27
N VAL A 180 7.00 0.08 -3.03
CA VAL A 180 7.65 -1.04 -2.35
C VAL A 180 7.10 -1.23 -0.95
N HIS A 181 6.66 -2.44 -0.63
CA HIS A 181 6.29 -2.84 0.72
C HIS A 181 7.55 -2.98 1.58
N VAL A 182 7.61 -2.23 2.68
CA VAL A 182 8.77 -2.18 3.58
C VAL A 182 8.32 -2.01 5.04
N ASP A 183 9.13 -2.49 5.98
CA ASP A 183 8.99 -2.20 7.41
C ASP A 183 7.59 -2.51 7.99
N GLN A 184 7.02 -3.68 7.66
CA GLN A 184 5.61 -3.98 7.93
C GLN A 184 5.36 -4.75 9.24
N PHE A 185 6.39 -5.31 9.89
CA PHE A 185 6.20 -6.24 11.01
C PHE A 185 6.21 -5.62 12.41
N ASN A 186 6.27 -4.28 12.50
CA ASN A 186 6.33 -3.51 13.74
C ASN A 186 7.54 -3.92 14.62
N ASN A 187 8.73 -3.99 14.01
CA ASN A 187 9.96 -4.49 14.63
C ASN A 187 11.17 -3.55 14.37
N PRO A 188 11.92 -3.13 15.40
CA PRO A 188 13.09 -2.24 15.24
C PRO A 188 14.30 -2.89 14.55
N LYS A 189 14.20 -4.15 14.10
CA LYS A 189 15.20 -4.83 13.27
C LYS A 189 15.00 -4.59 11.78
N GLU A 190 13.80 -4.20 11.35
CA GLU A 190 13.51 -3.84 9.96
C GLU A 190 14.17 -2.51 9.60
N LYS A 191 14.86 -2.47 8.47
CA LYS A 191 15.67 -1.35 7.96
C LYS A 191 15.43 -1.13 6.46
N GLU A 192 14.37 -1.71 5.92
CA GLU A 192 14.07 -1.75 4.49
C GLU A 192 13.84 -0.36 3.92
N THR A 193 13.20 0.57 4.65
CA THR A 193 13.06 1.96 4.20
C THR A 193 14.43 2.66 4.07
N GLU A 194 15.39 2.36 4.95
CA GLU A 194 16.73 2.93 4.86
C GLU A 194 17.49 2.39 3.64
N GLN A 195 17.39 1.08 3.40
CA GLN A 195 17.96 0.41 2.23
C GLN A 195 17.34 0.94 0.94
N LEU A 196 16.03 1.18 0.93
CA LEU A 196 15.31 1.73 -0.21
C LEU A 196 15.77 3.16 -0.54
N CYS A 197 16.08 3.99 0.47
CA CYS A 197 16.72 5.28 0.25
C CYS A 197 18.07 5.14 -0.46
N ASP A 198 18.93 4.22 -0.01
CA ASP A 198 20.25 4.00 -0.62
C ASP A 198 20.12 3.57 -2.07
N LYS A 199 19.24 2.61 -2.33
CA LYS A 199 18.95 2.11 -3.68
C LYS A 199 18.39 3.20 -4.58
N ALA A 200 17.55 4.11 -4.06
CA ALA A 200 17.07 5.25 -4.83
C ALA A 200 18.22 6.18 -5.30
N VAL A 201 19.27 6.35 -4.47
CA VAL A 201 20.47 7.12 -4.86
C VAL A 201 21.30 6.35 -5.88
N GLU A 202 21.62 5.09 -5.59
CA GLU A 202 22.44 4.22 -6.45
C GLU A 202 21.89 4.15 -7.89
N HIS A 203 20.56 4.10 -8.02
CA HIS A 203 19.88 3.95 -9.30
C HIS A 203 19.46 5.26 -9.95
N GLY A 204 19.58 6.41 -9.28
CA GLY A 204 19.10 7.69 -9.82
C GLY A 204 17.57 7.77 -9.90
N MET A 205 16.89 7.21 -8.89
CA MET A 205 15.43 7.10 -8.78
C MET A 205 14.83 8.06 -7.74
N GLN A 206 15.58 9.07 -7.29
CA GLN A 206 15.09 10.10 -6.37
C GLN A 206 13.79 10.74 -6.90
N GLY A 207 12.83 10.99 -6.01
CA GLY A 207 11.50 11.55 -6.34
C GLY A 207 10.53 10.57 -7.03
N ARG A 208 10.94 9.33 -7.30
CA ARG A 208 10.12 8.32 -8.01
C ARG A 208 9.88 7.03 -7.22
N VAL A 209 10.23 7.03 -5.93
CA VAL A 209 10.14 5.87 -5.05
C VAL A 209 9.16 6.15 -3.91
N VAL A 210 8.26 5.19 -3.70
CA VAL A 210 7.21 5.21 -2.69
C VAL A 210 7.35 3.99 -1.81
N ALA A 211 7.58 4.20 -0.52
CA ALA A 211 7.51 3.14 0.48
C ALA A 211 6.05 2.92 0.91
N ILE A 212 5.67 1.68 1.20
CA ILE A 212 4.34 1.30 1.69
C ILE A 212 4.50 0.67 3.08
N HIS A 213 3.59 1.01 3.98
CA HIS A 213 3.57 0.70 5.41
C HIS A 213 4.54 1.54 6.25
N GLY A 214 5.84 1.25 6.28
CA GLY A 214 6.76 2.04 7.12
C GLY A 214 6.42 1.98 8.62
N ILE A 215 5.79 0.91 9.10
CA ILE A 215 5.27 0.78 10.47
C ILE A 215 6.43 0.65 11.45
N SER A 216 7.42 -0.17 11.11
CA SER A 216 8.58 -0.42 11.97
C SER A 216 9.46 0.79 12.19
N ILE A 217 9.30 1.84 11.37
CA ILE A 217 9.91 3.16 11.59
C ILE A 217 9.60 3.66 13.01
N GLY A 218 8.35 3.54 13.46
CA GLY A 218 7.91 3.95 14.79
C GLY A 218 8.56 3.18 15.95
N ALA A 219 9.02 1.95 15.70
CA ALA A 219 9.64 1.08 16.70
C ALA A 219 11.12 1.40 16.96
N HIS A 220 11.80 2.11 16.06
CA HIS A 220 13.21 2.45 16.21
C HIS A 220 13.45 3.53 17.27
N PRO A 221 14.66 3.60 17.86
CA PRO A 221 15.08 4.75 18.68
C PRO A 221 14.94 6.08 17.92
N ARG A 222 14.64 7.16 18.65
CA ARG A 222 14.39 8.49 18.07
C ARG A 222 15.55 8.98 17.21
N GLU A 223 16.79 8.72 17.64
CA GLU A 223 18.00 9.12 16.92
C GLU A 223 18.06 8.48 15.53
N TYR A 224 17.68 7.20 15.43
CA TYR A 224 17.61 6.48 14.17
C TYR A 224 16.50 7.03 13.27
N ARG A 225 15.30 7.27 13.83
CA ARG A 225 14.18 7.85 13.05
C ARG A 225 14.55 9.20 12.44
N GLN A 226 15.18 10.06 13.23
CA GLN A 226 15.63 11.38 12.78
C GLN A 226 16.70 11.32 11.68
N MET A 227 17.61 10.34 11.76
CA MET A 227 18.54 10.07 10.66
C MET A 227 17.79 9.61 9.41
N LEU A 228 16.86 8.66 9.57
CA LEU A 228 16.09 8.10 8.46
C LEU A 228 15.26 9.17 7.75
N TYR A 229 14.56 10.05 8.47
CA TYR A 229 13.77 11.11 7.84
C TYR A 229 14.61 12.07 7.00
N LYS A 230 15.83 12.41 7.45
CA LYS A 230 16.77 13.22 6.65
C LYS A 230 17.16 12.50 5.36
N LYS A 231 17.37 11.19 5.44
CA LYS A 231 17.68 10.34 4.28
C LYS A 231 16.51 10.29 3.29
N MET A 232 15.30 10.04 3.79
CA MET A 232 14.06 10.03 3.00
C MET A 232 13.86 11.38 2.28
N LYS A 233 14.02 12.49 2.99
CA LYS A 233 13.92 13.83 2.43
C LYS A 233 14.96 14.11 1.36
N ALA A 234 16.20 13.67 1.56
CA ALA A 234 17.29 13.88 0.61
C ALA A 234 17.05 13.20 -0.75
N VAL A 235 16.25 12.14 -0.78
CA VAL A 235 15.90 11.41 -2.00
C VAL A 235 14.47 11.68 -2.48
N ASP A 236 13.74 12.61 -1.85
CA ASP A 236 12.30 12.87 -2.08
C ASP A 236 11.46 11.57 -2.08
N MET A 237 11.75 10.67 -1.14
CA MET A 237 10.97 9.44 -0.98
C MET A 237 9.63 9.76 -0.33
N MET A 238 8.58 9.12 -0.84
CA MET A 238 7.23 9.27 -0.33
C MET A 238 6.79 8.00 0.43
N MET A 239 5.73 8.12 1.21
CA MET A 239 5.21 7.04 2.04
C MET A 239 3.70 6.87 1.85
N ILE A 240 3.23 5.62 1.77
CA ILE A 240 1.81 5.28 1.87
C ILE A 240 1.59 4.54 3.19
N ALA A 241 0.84 5.16 4.08
CA ALA A 241 0.38 4.53 5.32
C ALA A 241 -0.87 3.67 5.04
N CYS A 242 -0.89 2.46 5.58
CA CYS A 242 -2.08 1.58 5.56
C CYS A 242 -2.47 1.20 6.99
N PRO A 243 -3.13 2.10 7.74
CA PRO A 243 -3.40 1.94 9.17
C PRO A 243 -4.07 0.63 9.58
N MET A 244 -5.04 0.13 8.81
CA MET A 244 -5.72 -1.14 9.13
C MET A 244 -4.87 -2.39 8.84
N ALA A 245 -3.84 -2.30 8.00
CA ALA A 245 -3.11 -3.44 7.44
C ALA A 245 -2.40 -4.34 8.47
N TRP A 246 -2.01 -3.78 9.62
CA TRP A 246 -1.21 -4.49 10.63
C TRP A 246 -1.73 -4.34 12.06
N ILE A 247 -2.66 -3.40 12.29
CA ILE A 247 -3.14 -3.06 13.65
C ILE A 247 -3.86 -4.23 14.33
N ASP A 248 -4.32 -5.21 13.55
CA ASP A 248 -4.99 -6.43 14.00
C ASP A 248 -4.01 -7.57 14.37
N SER A 249 -2.70 -7.33 14.27
CA SER A 249 -1.68 -8.33 14.60
C SER A 249 -1.67 -8.70 16.08
N PRO A 250 -1.45 -10.00 16.41
CA PRO A 250 -1.38 -10.43 17.79
C PRO A 250 -0.18 -9.81 18.51
N ARG A 251 -0.35 -9.59 19.82
CA ARG A 251 0.75 -9.17 20.69
C ARG A 251 1.90 -10.19 20.64
N LYS A 252 3.13 -9.69 20.53
CA LYS A 252 4.36 -10.46 20.71
C LYS A 252 4.96 -10.15 22.09
N ASP A 253 5.77 -11.08 22.61
CA ASP A 253 6.45 -10.90 23.90
C ASP A 253 7.74 -10.06 23.81
N GLU A 254 8.12 -9.61 22.61
CA GLU A 254 9.25 -8.69 22.40
C GLU A 254 8.94 -7.32 23.01
N VAL A 255 9.85 -6.82 23.84
CA VAL A 255 9.71 -5.51 24.50
C VAL A 255 10.12 -4.39 23.54
N LEU A 256 9.20 -3.46 23.28
CA LEU A 256 9.38 -2.33 22.37
C LEU A 256 9.06 -1.00 23.07
N PRO A 257 9.49 0.17 22.54
CA PRO A 257 8.96 1.46 22.96
C PRO A 257 7.43 1.45 22.90
N PHE A 258 6.77 2.23 23.76
CA PHE A 258 5.32 2.33 23.73
C PHE A 258 4.88 3.19 22.52
N HIS A 259 4.27 2.56 21.51
CA HIS A 259 3.69 3.22 20.36
C HIS A 259 2.58 2.35 19.75
N ASN A 260 1.75 2.95 18.88
CA ASN A 260 0.82 2.21 18.04
C ASN A 260 1.57 1.63 16.83
N ALA A 261 1.11 0.49 16.32
CA ALA A 261 1.66 -0.14 15.12
C ALA A 261 1.18 0.57 13.86
N LEU A 262 1.62 1.82 13.68
CA LEU A 262 1.24 2.72 12.59
C LEU A 262 2.49 3.40 12.04
N THR A 263 2.42 3.79 10.76
CA THR A 263 3.39 4.70 10.13
C THR A 263 3.48 6.00 10.95
N PRO A 264 4.67 6.47 11.37
CA PRO A 264 4.80 7.68 12.20
C PRO A 264 4.64 8.96 11.37
N ALA A 265 3.44 9.17 10.83
CA ALA A 265 3.09 10.30 9.98
C ALA A 265 3.23 11.66 10.72
N ASP A 266 3.03 11.66 12.04
CA ASP A 266 3.23 12.82 12.91
C ASP A 266 4.67 13.32 12.96
N GLU A 267 5.66 12.43 12.73
CA GLU A 267 7.07 12.82 12.63
C GLU A 267 7.48 13.08 11.17
N MET A 268 6.99 12.26 10.22
CA MET A 268 7.38 12.36 8.81
C MET A 268 6.91 13.65 8.13
N ILE A 269 5.65 14.06 8.35
CA ILE A 269 5.07 15.22 7.68
C ILE A 269 5.79 16.52 8.07
N PRO A 270 6.06 16.81 9.36
CA PRO A 270 6.86 17.98 9.75
C PRO A 270 8.28 18.01 9.17
N GLU A 271 8.88 16.84 8.90
CA GLU A 271 10.18 16.75 8.23
C GLU A 271 10.10 17.02 6.72
N GLY A 272 8.89 17.15 6.16
CA GLY A 272 8.64 17.44 4.75
C GLY A 272 8.53 16.19 3.87
N ILE A 273 8.29 15.02 4.46
CA ILE A 273 8.06 13.78 3.73
C ILE A 273 6.59 13.72 3.32
N THR A 274 6.33 13.40 2.05
CA THR A 274 4.95 13.21 1.56
C THR A 274 4.40 11.90 2.12
N VAL A 275 3.30 11.97 2.88
CA VAL A 275 2.58 10.80 3.38
C VAL A 275 1.17 10.78 2.77
N ALA A 276 0.81 9.67 2.14
CA ALA A 276 -0.53 9.36 1.64
C ALA A 276 -1.13 8.17 2.41
N ILE A 277 -2.40 7.85 2.14
CA ILE A 277 -3.08 6.69 2.71
C ILE A 277 -3.54 5.69 1.64
N GLY A 278 -3.63 4.43 2.05
CA GLY A 278 -4.28 3.36 1.32
C GLY A 278 -5.01 2.41 2.28
N THR A 279 -5.96 1.65 1.73
CA THR A 279 -6.74 0.66 2.50
C THR A 279 -6.04 -0.69 2.61
N ASP A 280 -5.07 -0.94 1.73
CA ASP A 280 -4.39 -2.24 1.60
C ASP A 280 -5.39 -3.36 1.30
N ASN A 281 -5.67 -4.21 2.27
CA ASN A 281 -6.67 -5.27 2.15
C ASN A 281 -8.10 -4.72 2.28
N ILE A 282 -9.07 -5.35 1.60
CA ILE A 282 -10.49 -5.00 1.73
C ILE A 282 -11.29 -6.29 1.94
N CYS A 283 -11.73 -6.54 3.18
CA CYS A 283 -12.53 -7.69 3.58
C CYS A 283 -11.98 -9.02 2.98
N ASP A 284 -10.71 -9.29 3.21
CA ASP A 284 -10.03 -10.49 2.70
C ASP A 284 -9.43 -11.36 3.81
N TYR A 285 -8.71 -12.41 3.44
CA TYR A 285 -8.10 -13.34 4.38
C TYR A 285 -6.92 -12.79 5.17
N MET A 286 -6.34 -11.68 4.72
CA MET A 286 -5.23 -11.02 5.39
C MET A 286 -5.76 -10.11 6.49
N VAL A 287 -6.72 -9.25 6.17
CA VAL A 287 -7.34 -8.27 7.10
C VAL A 287 -8.86 -8.22 6.88
N PRO A 288 -9.65 -8.96 7.66
CA PRO A 288 -11.09 -9.12 7.42
C PRO A 288 -11.92 -7.91 7.83
N LEU A 289 -11.40 -7.04 8.72
CA LEU A 289 -12.13 -5.90 9.29
C LEU A 289 -11.82 -4.56 8.61
N CYS A 290 -10.96 -4.55 7.58
CA CYS A 290 -10.82 -3.39 6.72
C CYS A 290 -11.94 -3.41 5.69
N GLU A 291 -12.84 -2.43 5.74
CA GLU A 291 -14.02 -2.36 4.87
C GLU A 291 -13.77 -1.54 3.60
N GLY A 292 -12.57 -0.99 3.43
CA GLY A 292 -12.26 -0.06 2.35
C GLY A 292 -12.82 1.35 2.55
N ASP A 293 -13.15 1.75 3.79
CA ASP A 293 -13.59 3.12 4.12
C ASP A 293 -12.37 4.05 4.28
N MET A 294 -12.25 5.05 3.39
CA MET A 294 -11.13 6.01 3.43
C MET A 294 -11.09 6.85 4.71
N TRP A 295 -12.25 7.11 5.33
CA TRP A 295 -12.30 7.78 6.62
C TRP A 295 -11.81 6.86 7.76
N GLN A 296 -12.06 5.55 7.69
CA GLN A 296 -11.55 4.60 8.68
C GLN A 296 -10.02 4.68 8.71
N GLU A 297 -9.37 4.61 7.55
CA GLU A 297 -7.90 4.74 7.45
C GLU A 297 -7.41 6.09 7.97
N LEU A 298 -7.94 7.20 7.45
CA LEU A 298 -7.48 8.53 7.84
C LEU A 298 -7.66 8.78 9.35
N SER A 299 -8.83 8.43 9.89
CA SER A 299 -9.12 8.66 11.30
C SER A 299 -8.29 7.78 12.23
N LEU A 300 -8.00 6.54 11.83
CA LEU A 300 -7.11 5.65 12.58
C LEU A 300 -5.67 6.17 12.59
N LEU A 301 -5.13 6.60 11.43
CA LEU A 301 -3.80 7.20 11.35
C LEU A 301 -3.70 8.43 12.26
N SER A 302 -4.63 9.38 12.09
CA SER A 302 -4.61 10.64 12.83
C SER A 302 -4.81 10.47 14.33
N ALA A 303 -5.76 9.62 14.75
CA ALA A 303 -5.98 9.35 16.17
C ALA A 303 -4.82 8.57 16.79
N GLY A 304 -4.32 7.56 16.08
CA GLY A 304 -3.25 6.68 16.56
C GLY A 304 -1.88 7.36 16.64
N CYS A 305 -1.58 8.30 15.74
CA CYS A 305 -0.38 9.14 15.81
C CYS A 305 -0.58 10.40 16.67
N ARG A 306 -1.80 10.65 17.19
CA ARG A 306 -2.19 11.92 17.80
C ARG A 306 -1.88 13.13 16.90
N PHE A 307 -2.07 12.95 15.60
CA PHE A 307 -1.81 13.94 14.56
C PHE A 307 -3.12 14.56 14.08
N THR A 308 -3.51 15.68 14.69
CA THR A 308 -4.79 16.36 14.42
C THR A 308 -4.62 17.67 13.65
N ASN A 309 -3.63 17.76 12.76
CA ASN A 309 -3.53 18.87 11.82
C ASN A 309 -4.53 18.65 10.68
N LEU A 310 -5.64 19.38 10.69
CA LEU A 310 -6.77 19.17 9.78
C LEU A 310 -6.42 19.41 8.31
N GLU A 311 -5.53 20.36 8.02
CA GLU A 311 -5.09 20.62 6.65
C GLU A 311 -4.26 19.45 6.13
N GLU A 312 -3.31 18.95 6.94
CA GLU A 312 -2.49 17.81 6.55
C GLU A 312 -3.32 16.53 6.45
N MET A 313 -4.32 16.33 7.31
CA MET A 313 -5.28 15.23 7.17
C MET A 313 -5.97 15.26 5.79
N ALA A 314 -6.39 16.44 5.32
CA ALA A 314 -6.95 16.58 3.99
C ALA A 314 -5.90 16.33 2.89
N ASN A 315 -4.65 16.78 3.07
CA ASN A 315 -3.57 16.55 2.10
C ASN A 315 -3.24 15.06 1.94
N ILE A 316 -3.07 14.33 3.06
CA ILE A 316 -2.83 12.89 3.12
C ILE A 316 -3.87 12.12 2.30
N ALA A 317 -5.13 12.51 2.43
CA ALA A 317 -6.27 11.85 1.78
C ALA A 317 -6.55 12.32 0.34
N SER A 318 -5.83 13.31 -0.18
CA SER A 318 -6.10 13.92 -1.50
C SER A 318 -4.84 14.14 -2.34
N VAL A 319 -4.23 15.32 -2.25
CA VAL A 319 -3.12 15.75 -3.10
C VAL A 319 -1.88 14.87 -2.93
N ASN A 320 -1.59 14.39 -1.71
CA ASN A 320 -0.46 13.49 -1.47
C ASN A 320 -0.70 12.15 -2.17
N GLY A 321 -1.93 11.64 -2.13
CA GLY A 321 -2.33 10.44 -2.86
C GLY A 321 -2.11 10.57 -4.38
N ARG A 322 -2.44 11.73 -4.97
CA ARG A 322 -2.17 11.97 -6.39
C ARG A 322 -0.67 11.99 -6.70
N LYS A 323 0.13 12.62 -5.85
CA LYS A 323 1.58 12.69 -6.01
C LYS A 323 2.21 11.30 -5.96
N VAL A 324 1.86 10.47 -4.97
CA VAL A 324 2.41 9.11 -4.86
C VAL A 324 2.00 8.23 -6.04
N LEU A 325 0.81 8.43 -6.63
CA LEU A 325 0.36 7.72 -7.83
C LEU A 325 0.95 8.28 -9.14
N GLY A 326 1.85 9.25 -9.08
CA GLY A 326 2.48 9.88 -10.24
C GLY A 326 1.51 10.66 -11.13
N LEU A 327 0.47 11.25 -10.54
CA LEU A 327 -0.57 12.00 -11.28
C LEU A 327 -0.29 13.51 -11.38
N ILE A 328 0.60 14.06 -10.55
CA ILE A 328 0.94 15.49 -10.48
C ILE A 328 2.42 15.70 -10.17
#